data_AF-A0A9W4WXR8-F1
#
_entry.id   AF-A0A9W4WXR8-F1
#
_cell.length_a   1.000
_cell.length_b   1.000
_cell.length_c   1.000
_cell.angle_alpha   90.00
_cell.angle_beta   90.00
_cell.angle_gamma   90.00
#
_symmetry.space_group_name_H-M   'P 1'
#
loop_
_entity.id
_entity.type
_entity.pdbx_description
1 polymer ?
#
loop_
_entity_poly.entity_id
_entity_poly.type
_entity_poly.pdbx_seq_one_letter_code
_entity_poly.pdbx_strand_id
1 'polypeptide(L)'
;MTLPKKSVIYNLGVLFWELTSCSSTFNFETTDDTSSIQIEILNGKREKPISTTNDVFVKLYQKCWEHVPDDRPDIDLIISELYNIDHFNSKELEEVKLIKN
;
A
#
# COMPACT_ATOMS: atom_id res chain seq x y z
N MET A 1 -22.44 -6.90 -10.75
CA MET A 1 -21.07 -7.14 -11.27
C MET A 1 -20.12 -6.95 -10.09
N THR A 2 -19.51 -8.02 -9.58
CA THR A 2 -18.58 -7.96 -8.44
C THR A 2 -17.14 -7.98 -8.97
N LEU A 3 -16.25 -7.19 -8.37
CA LEU A 3 -14.83 -7.21 -8.71
C LEU A 3 -14.20 -8.56 -8.28
N PRO A 4 -13.25 -9.11 -9.05
CA PRO A 4 -12.45 -10.25 -8.59
C PRO A 4 -11.71 -9.92 -7.29
N LYS A 5 -11.62 -10.88 -6.37
CA LYS A 5 -10.99 -10.67 -5.05
C LYS A 5 -9.58 -10.06 -5.17
N LYS A 6 -8.74 -10.58 -6.07
CA LYS A 6 -7.38 -10.08 -6.29
C LYS A 6 -7.32 -8.66 -6.89
N SER A 7 -8.36 -8.22 -7.61
CA SER A 7 -8.46 -6.83 -8.08
C SER A 7 -8.81 -5.88 -6.94
N VAL A 8 -9.65 -6.31 -5.98
CA VAL A 8 -9.92 -5.56 -4.75
C VAL A 8 -8.62 -5.38 -3.94
N ILE A 9 -7.81 -6.44 -3.81
CA ILE A 9 -6.51 -6.35 -3.13
C ILE A 9 -5.56 -5.37 -3.83
N TYR A 10 -5.51 -5.36 -5.16
CA TYR A 10 -4.72 -4.38 -5.90
C TYR A 10 -5.11 -2.95 -5.56
N ASN A 11 -6.42 -2.64 -5.64
CA ASN A 11 -6.92 -1.31 -5.34
C ASN A 11 -6.69 -0.92 -3.87
N LEU A 12 -6.67 -1.90 -2.96
CA LEU A 12 -6.32 -1.65 -1.56
C LEU A 12 -4.84 -1.25 -1.41
N GLY A 13 -3.93 -1.85 -2.17
CA GLY A 13 -2.52 -1.45 -2.20
C GLY A 13 -2.32 -0.02 -2.71
N VAL A 14 -3.05 0.34 -3.78
CA VAL A 14 -3.08 1.71 -4.31
C VAL A 14 -3.57 2.69 -3.24
N LEU A 15 -4.70 2.39 -2.58
CA LEU A 15 -5.27 3.22 -1.51
C LEU A 15 -4.31 3.39 -0.33
N PHE A 16 -3.63 2.33 0.10
CA PHE A 16 -2.64 2.42 1.18
C PHE A 16 -1.50 3.37 0.83
N TRP A 17 -1.01 3.36 -0.42
CA TRP A 17 -0.02 4.33 -0.84
C TRP A 17 -0.58 5.75 -0.84
N GLU A 18 -1.80 5.98 -1.36
CA GLU A 18 -2.47 7.30 -1.38
C GLU A 18 -2.62 7.88 0.03
N LEU A 19 -2.96 7.05 1.02
CA LEU A 19 -3.04 7.47 2.42
C LEU A 19 -1.70 7.91 2.98
N THR A 20 -0.60 7.29 2.55
CA THR A 20 0.75 7.63 3.04
C THR A 20 1.36 8.82 2.32
N SER A 21 1.04 9.01 1.03
CA SER A 21 1.55 10.09 0.20
C SER A 21 0.70 11.35 0.28
N CYS A 22 -0.56 11.22 0.69
CA CYS A 22 -1.59 12.25 0.56
C CYS A 22 -1.66 12.80 -0.88
N SER A 23 -1.45 11.93 -1.88
CA SER A 23 -1.30 12.29 -3.28
C SER A 23 -2.08 11.35 -4.20
N SER A 24 -2.47 11.85 -5.37
CA SER A 24 -3.11 11.07 -6.42
C SER A 24 -2.10 10.14 -7.08
N THR A 25 -2.49 8.88 -7.31
CA THR A 25 -1.63 7.89 -7.96
C THR A 25 -1.47 8.16 -9.44
N PHE A 26 -0.29 7.87 -9.99
CA PHE A 26 0.05 7.93 -11.41
C PHE A 26 -0.32 9.22 -12.14
N ASN A 27 -0.44 10.34 -11.42
CA ASN A 27 -0.89 11.62 -11.96
C ASN A 27 -2.26 11.55 -12.64
N PHE A 28 -3.16 10.65 -12.22
CA PHE A 28 -4.48 10.46 -12.84
C PHE A 28 -5.29 11.77 -12.96
N GLU A 29 -5.12 12.70 -12.03
CA GLU A 29 -5.82 13.99 -12.02
C GLU A 29 -5.25 15.01 -13.01
N THR A 30 -4.02 14.83 -13.50
CA THR A 30 -3.31 15.83 -14.31
C THR A 30 -2.99 15.36 -15.72
N THR A 31 -3.35 14.13 -16.08
CA THR A 31 -3.12 13.57 -17.42
C THR A 31 -4.41 13.11 -18.09
N ASP A 32 -4.60 13.53 -19.34
CA ASP A 32 -5.69 13.06 -20.19
C ASP A 32 -5.37 11.71 -20.85
N ASP A 33 -4.09 11.28 -20.81
CA ASP A 33 -3.63 10.04 -21.45
C ASP A 33 -3.62 8.86 -20.47
N THR A 34 -4.82 8.36 -20.19
CA THR A 34 -5.01 7.16 -19.36
C THR A 34 -4.41 5.90 -19.99
N SER A 35 -4.23 5.87 -21.31
CA SER A 35 -3.69 4.70 -22.02
C SER A 35 -2.20 4.53 -21.79
N SER A 36 -1.42 5.63 -21.80
CA SER A 36 0.00 5.55 -21.47
C SER A 36 0.24 5.11 -20.02
N ILE A 37 -0.56 5.60 -19.07
CA ILE A 37 -0.50 5.12 -17.67
C ILE A 37 -0.72 3.61 -17.59
N GLN A 38 -1.76 3.10 -18.27
CA GLN A 38 -2.05 1.66 -18.26
C GLN A 38 -0.86 0.85 -18.80
N ILE A 39 -0.25 1.30 -19.91
CA ILE A 39 0.95 0.67 -20.48
C ILE A 39 2.12 0.68 -19.50
N GLU A 40 2.37 1.80 -18.82
CA GLU A 40 3.42 1.89 -17.81
C GLU A 40 3.18 0.95 -16.63
N ILE A 41 1.93 0.87 -16.13
CA ILE A 41 1.55 -0.05 -15.04
C ILE A 41 1.75 -1.51 -15.46
N LEU A 42 1.38 -1.85 -16.70
CA LEU A 42 1.61 -3.16 -17.30
C LEU A 42 3.11 -3.47 -17.44
N ASN A 43 3.92 -2.45 -17.70
CA ASN A 43 5.39 -2.54 -17.71
C ASN A 43 6.02 -2.51 -16.31
N GLY A 44 5.21 -2.57 -15.25
CA GLY A 44 5.69 -2.66 -13.87
C GLY A 44 5.95 -1.33 -13.18
N LYS A 45 5.54 -0.19 -13.76
CA LYS A 45 5.60 1.10 -13.06
C LYS A 45 4.76 1.03 -11.78
N ARG A 46 5.37 1.42 -10.68
CA ARG A 46 4.75 1.56 -9.36
C ARG A 46 5.23 2.85 -8.72
N GLU A 47 4.44 3.33 -7.77
CA GLU A 47 4.81 4.52 -7.02
C GLU A 47 6.03 4.30 -6.14
N LYS A 48 6.76 5.38 -5.87
CA LYS A 48 7.90 5.34 -4.96
C LYS A 48 7.40 5.37 -3.51
N PRO A 49 7.96 4.53 -2.61
CA PRO A 49 7.64 4.63 -1.19
C PRO A 49 7.97 6.00 -0.61
N ILE A 50 7.13 6.48 0.30
CA ILE A 50 7.38 7.71 1.06
C ILE A 50 8.33 7.37 2.21
N SER A 51 9.45 8.08 2.30
CA SER A 51 10.55 7.77 3.23
C SER A 51 10.18 7.81 4.72
N THR A 52 9.08 8.48 5.07
CA THR A 52 8.57 8.57 6.45
C THR A 52 7.57 7.46 6.79
N THR A 53 7.20 6.61 5.82
CA THR A 53 6.25 5.51 6.06
C THR A 53 6.97 4.32 6.67
N ASN A 54 6.33 3.65 7.63
CA ASN A 54 6.84 2.43 8.25
C ASN A 54 7.14 1.35 7.18
N ASP A 55 8.35 0.78 7.20
CA ASP A 55 8.81 -0.19 6.19
C ASP A 55 7.96 -1.47 6.10
N VAL A 56 7.34 -1.89 7.21
CA VAL A 56 6.43 -3.05 7.22
C VAL A 56 5.16 -2.72 6.46
N PHE A 57 4.62 -1.52 6.66
CA PHE A 57 3.47 -1.03 5.90
C PHE A 57 3.79 -0.83 4.42
N VAL A 58 5.00 -0.35 4.09
CA VAL A 58 5.50 -0.27 2.71
C VAL A 58 5.49 -1.63 2.03
N LYS A 59 6.08 -2.64 2.67
CA LYS A 59 6.10 -4.01 2.14
C LYS A 59 4.69 -4.57 1.97
N LEU A 60 3.78 -4.24 2.89
CA LEU A 60 2.39 -4.70 2.82
C LEU A 60 1.68 -4.17 1.57
N TYR A 61 1.65 -2.85 1.36
CA TYR A 61 0.95 -2.30 0.19
C TYR A 61 1.65 -2.67 -1.12
N GLN A 62 2.98 -2.87 -1.10
CA GLN A 62 3.70 -3.35 -2.28
C GLN A 62 3.29 -4.77 -2.69
N LYS A 63 3.11 -5.67 -1.72
CA LYS A 63 2.57 -7.01 -2.02
C LYS A 63 1.14 -6.96 -2.57
N CYS A 64 0.33 -5.99 -2.14
CA CYS A 64 -1.05 -5.85 -2.61
C CYS A 64 -1.14 -5.51 -4.10
N TRP A 65 -0.18 -4.77 -4.66
CA TRP A 65 -0.18 -4.36 -6.07
C TRP A 65 0.78 -5.14 -6.98
N GLU A 66 1.16 -6.35 -6.58
CA GLU A 66 1.97 -7.25 -7.42
C GLU A 66 1.33 -7.46 -8.79
N HIS A 67 2.20 -7.55 -9.81
CA HIS A 67 1.74 -7.64 -11.20
C HIS A 67 0.94 -8.92 -11.42
N VAL A 68 1.46 -10.06 -10.94
CA VAL A 68 0.79 -11.36 -10.98
C VAL A 68 -0.33 -11.38 -9.92
N PRO A 69 -1.60 -11.60 -10.28
CA PRO A 69 -2.71 -11.57 -9.32
C PRO A 69 -2.60 -12.58 -8.18
N ASP A 70 -2.01 -13.74 -8.44
CA ASP A 70 -1.89 -14.82 -7.45
C ASP A 70 -0.80 -14.55 -6.40
N ASP A 71 0.17 -13.68 -6.71
CA ASP A 71 1.21 -13.25 -5.77
C ASP A 71 0.69 -12.23 -4.74
N ARG A 72 -0.51 -11.69 -4.98
CA ARG A 72 -1.16 -10.76 -4.05
C ARG A 72 -1.69 -11.52 -2.83
N PRO A 73 -1.55 -10.97 -1.62
CA PRO A 73 -2.02 -11.63 -0.41
C PRO A 73 -3.54 -11.74 -0.37
N ASP A 74 -4.04 -12.65 0.46
CA ASP A 74 -5.45 -12.68 0.81
C ASP A 74 -5.76 -11.67 1.91
N ILE A 75 -7.03 -11.26 2.00
CA ILE A 75 -7.47 -10.21 2.92
C ILE A 75 -7.16 -10.55 4.39
N ASP A 76 -7.21 -11.83 4.77
CA ASP A 76 -6.91 -12.27 6.14
C ASP A 76 -5.45 -12.03 6.51
N LEU A 77 -4.51 -12.22 5.57
CA LEU A 77 -3.11 -11.90 5.77
C LEU A 77 -2.92 -10.40 5.94
N ILE A 78 -3.58 -9.59 5.10
CA ILE A 78 -3.50 -8.12 5.18
C ILE A 78 -3.99 -7.64 6.56
N ILE A 79 -5.14 -8.14 7.01
CA ILE A 79 -5.70 -7.81 8.32
C ILE A 79 -4.72 -8.19 9.44
N SER A 80 -4.14 -9.39 9.38
CA SER A 80 -3.15 -9.84 10.37
C SER A 80 -1.92 -8.94 10.41
N GLU A 81 -1.38 -8.53 9.26
CA GLU A 81 -0.21 -7.64 9.19
C GLU A 81 -0.54 -6.25 9.74
N LEU A 82 -1.72 -5.71 9.45
CA LEU A 82 -2.17 -4.42 9.99
C LEU A 82 -2.27 -4.45 11.52
N TYR A 83 -2.85 -5.51 12.10
CA TYR A 83 -2.90 -5.67 13.56
C TYR A 83 -1.51 -5.74 14.18
N ASN A 84 -0.57 -6.44 13.54
CA ASN A 84 0.80 -6.51 14.03
C ASN A 84 1.45 -5.12 14.03
N ILE A 85 1.31 -4.36 12.95
CA ILE A 85 1.86 -3.01 12.84
C ILE A 85 1.31 -2.10 13.95
N ASP A 86 0.00 -2.13 14.20
CA ASP A 86 -0.63 -1.33 15.25
C ASP A 86 -0.08 -1.68 16.65
N HIS A 87 0.06 -2.97 16.94
CA HIS A 87 0.60 -3.44 18.22
C HIS A 87 2.08 -3.09 18.42
N PHE A 88 2.90 -3.18 17.36
CA PHE A 88 4.30 -2.74 17.42
C PHE A 88 4.40 -1.23 17.69
N ASN A 89 3.60 -0.42 17.00
CA ASN A 89 3.57 1.02 17.20
C ASN A 89 3.12 1.40 18.62
N SER A 90 2.12 0.71 19.18
CA SER A 90 1.69 0.97 20.57
C SER A 90 2.80 0.71 21.58
N LYS A 91 3.57 -0.37 21.38
CA LYS A 91 4.69 -0.74 22.26
C LYS A 91 5.85 0.26 22.16
N GLU A 92 6.22 0.65 20.94
CA GLU A 92 7.29 1.65 20.72
C GLU A 92 6.93 3.01 21.36
N LEU A 93 5.67 3.44 21.25
CA LEU A 93 5.18 4.65 21.90
C LEU A 93 5.25 4.57 23.43
N GLU A 94 5.05 3.39 24.03
CA GLU A 94 5.23 3.17 25.47
C GLU A 94 6.71 3.24 25.87
N GLU A 95 7.60 2.62 25.10
CA GLU A 95 9.05 2.65 25.34
C GLU A 95 9.63 4.07 25.24
N VAL A 96 9.23 4.85 24.23
CA VAL A 96 9.68 6.25 24.07
C VAL A 96 9.19 7.14 25.22
N LYS A 97 8.00 6.87 25.78
CA LYS A 97 7.50 7.60 26.96
C LYS A 97 8.31 7.29 28.22
N LEU A 98 8.77 6.04 28.38
CA LEU A 98 9.58 5.62 29.53
C LEU A 98 10.97 6.27 29.53
N ILE A 99 11.55 6.55 28.35
CA ILE A 99 12.90 7.12 28.22
C ILE A 99 12.91 8.65 28.46
N LYS A 100 11.74 9.31 28.38
CA LYS A 100 11.58 10.76 28.56
C LYS A 100 11.18 11.19 29.98
N ASN A 101 11.04 10.24 30.92
CA ASN A 101 10.86 10.47 32.35
C ASN A 101 12.14 10.15 33.13
#